data_AF-A0A126Y6H1-F1
#
_entry.id   AF-A0A126Y6H1-F1
#
_cell.length_a   1.000
_cell.length_b   1.000
_cell.length_c   1.000
_cell.angle_alpha   90.00
_cell.angle_beta   90.00
_cell.angle_gamma   90.00
#
_symmetry.space_group_name_H-M   'P 1'
#
loop_
_entity.id
_entity.type
_entity.pdbx_description
1 polymer ?
#
loop_
_entity_poly.entity_id
_entity_poly.type
_entity_poly.pdbx_seq_one_letter_code
_entity_poly.pdbx_strand_id
1 'polypeptide(L)' 'MVILCVIHLAAGVGLLLNLGDSAHRVYAWTMDHSPYGAGRGFSPFVVRVAGLGVAAAATTMLVESL' A
#
# COMPACT_ATOMS: atom_id res chain seq x y z
N MET A 1 -0.23 11.44 -16.08
CA MET A 1 -1.18 10.88 -15.09
C MET A 1 -1.19 9.36 -15.12
N VAL A 2 -1.30 8.72 -16.29
CA VAL A 2 -1.30 7.25 -16.43
C VAL A 2 -0.09 6.55 -15.77
N ILE A 3 1.15 7.04 -15.99
CA ILE A 3 2.36 6.46 -15.40
C ILE A 3 2.29 6.40 -13.86
N LEU A 4 1.81 7.47 -13.22
CA LEU A 4 1.63 7.49 -11.77
C LEU A 4 0.56 6.49 -11.32
N CYS A 5 -0.54 6.32 -12.06
CA CYS A 5 -1.56 5.32 -11.74
C CYS A 5 -0.99 3.89 -11.81
N VAL A 6 -0.14 3.58 -12.80
CA VAL A 6 0.50 2.26 -12.92
C VAL A 6 1.45 1.99 -11.74
N ILE A 7 2.24 2.99 -11.31
CA ILE A 7 3.10 2.85 -10.12
C ILE A 7 2.24 2.64 -8.86
N HIS A 8 1.17 3.44 -8.74
CA HIS A 8 0.03 3.29 -7.82
C HIS A 8 -0.39 1.83 -7.64
N LEU A 9 -0.83 1.28 -8.76
CA LEU A 9 -1.38 -0.05 -8.87
C LEU A 9 -0.36 -1.12 -8.46
N ALA A 10 0.86 -1.04 -9.01
CA ALA A 10 1.92 -2.00 -8.73
C ALA A 10 2.31 -2.00 -7.24
N ALA A 11 2.44 -0.82 -6.63
CA ALA A 11 2.74 -0.68 -5.20
C ALA A 11 1.60 -1.23 -4.34
N GLY A 12 0.34 -0.89 -4.66
CA GLY A 12 -0.83 -1.37 -3.94
C GLY A 12 -0.98 -2.89 -4.00
N VAL A 13 -0.84 -3.48 -5.20
CA VAL A 13 -0.89 -4.95 -5.40
C VAL A 13 0.27 -5.63 -4.70
N GLY A 14 1.48 -5.07 -4.76
CA GLY A 14 2.65 -5.60 -4.07
C GLY A 14 2.44 -5.69 -2.56
N LEU A 15 1.88 -4.64 -1.96
CA LEU A 15 1.52 -4.61 -0.53
C LEU A 15 0.40 -5.59 -0.20
N LEU A 16 -0.65 -5.63 -1.02
CA LEU A 16 -1.80 -6.52 -0.85
C LEU A 16 -1.38 -7.99 -0.83
N LEU A 17 -0.58 -8.40 -1.83
CA LEU A 17 -0.09 -9.77 -1.98
C LEU A 17 1.13 -10.07 -1.10
N ASN A 18 1.61 -9.08 -0.33
CA ASN A 18 2.81 -9.18 0.50
C ASN A 18 4.04 -9.67 -0.28
N LEU A 19 4.23 -9.18 -1.51
CA LEU A 19 5.39 -9.55 -2.32
C LEU A 19 6.69 -9.13 -1.62
N GLY A 20 7.62 -10.07 -1.44
CA GLY A 20 8.90 -9.82 -0.79
C GLY A 20 8.80 -9.32 0.66
N ASP A 21 7.78 -9.74 1.41
CA ASP A 21 7.49 -9.27 2.77
C ASP A 21 7.31 -7.75 2.89
N SER A 22 6.85 -7.13 1.80
CA SER A 22 6.63 -5.69 1.72
C SER A 22 5.71 -5.16 2.82
N ALA A 23 4.63 -5.86 3.18
CA ALA A 23 3.74 -5.40 4.24
C ALA A 23 4.44 -5.40 5.62
N HIS A 24 5.34 -6.36 5.85
CA HIS A 24 6.11 -6.43 7.09
C HIS A 24 7.23 -5.39 7.13
N ARG A 25 7.91 -5.16 6.01
CA ARG A 25 8.92 -4.10 5.86
C ARG A 25 8.32 -2.71 6.02
N VAL A 26 7.16 -2.46 5.40
CA VAL A 26 6.42 -1.20 5.59
C VAL A 26 6.01 -1.07 7.05
N TYR A 27 5.42 -2.10 7.65
CA TYR A 27 5.09 -2.10 9.07
C TYR A 27 6.29 -1.74 9.94
N ALA A 28 7.42 -2.42 9.79
CA ALA A 28 8.66 -2.17 10.54
C ALA A 28 9.16 -0.73 10.32
N TRP A 29 9.19 -0.26 9.07
CA TRP A 29 9.57 1.12 8.78
C TRP A 29 8.66 2.13 9.50
N THR A 30 7.35 1.94 9.49
CA THR A 30 6.41 2.79 10.24
C THR A 30 6.60 2.69 11.75
N MET A 31 6.97 1.53 12.29
CA MET A 31 7.30 1.40 13.72
C MET A 31 8.56 2.20 14.08
N ASP A 32 9.57 2.15 13.23
CA ASP A 32 10.87 2.76 13.48
C ASP A 32 10.89 4.28 13.21
N HIS A 33 10.04 4.78 12.31
CA HIS A 33 10.07 6.17 11.85
C HIS A 33 8.83 6.99 12.21
N SER A 34 7.75 6.37 12.68
CA SER A 34 6.56 7.12 13.09
C SER A 34 6.73 7.63 14.52
N PRO A 35 6.68 8.95 14.76
CA PRO A 35 6.72 9.52 16.11
C PRO A 35 5.50 9.12 16.95
N TYR A 36 4.45 8.60 16.32
CA TYR A 36 3.22 8.15 16.97
C TYR A 36 3.14 6.63 17.14
N GLY A 37 4.23 5.88 16.88
CA GLY A 37 4.35 4.43 17.07
C GLY A 37 3.07 3.70 16.70
N ALA A 38 2.87 3.40 15.42
CA ALA A 38 1.55 3.12 14.86
C ALA A 38 0.72 2.21 15.80
N GLY A 39 -0.29 2.81 16.46
CA GLY A 39 -0.81 2.32 17.73
C GLY A 39 -1.44 0.92 17.69
N ARG A 40 -2.03 0.49 18.81
CA ARG A 40 -2.75 -0.79 18.90
C ARG A 40 -3.70 -0.96 17.70
N GLY A 41 -3.44 -1.97 16.88
CA GLY A 41 -4.22 -2.27 15.67
C GLY A 41 -3.44 -2.11 14.37
N PHE A 42 -2.36 -1.32 14.35
CA PHE A 42 -1.47 -1.27 13.19
C PHE A 42 -0.69 -2.59 13.11
N SER A 43 -0.88 -3.32 12.02
CA SER A 43 -0.28 -4.63 11.80
C SER A 43 -0.04 -4.82 10.31
N PRO A 44 0.77 -5.82 9.90
CA PRO A 44 0.94 -6.14 8.48
C PRO A 44 -0.39 -6.38 7.74
N PHE A 45 -1.44 -6.81 8.44
CA PHE A 45 -2.79 -6.93 7.87
C PHE A 45 -3.37 -5.57 7.45
N VAL A 46 -3.28 -4.54 8.29
CA VAL A 46 -3.75 -3.19 7.96
C VAL A 46 -3.02 -2.63 6.74
N VAL A 47 -1.71 -2.89 6.64
CA VAL A 47 -0.90 -2.49 5.48
C VAL A 47 -1.39 -3.17 4.19
N ARG A 48 -1.75 -4.46 4.25
CA ARG A 48 -2.31 -5.18 3.08
C ARG A 48 -3.67 -4.61 2.66
N VAL A 49 -4.53 -4.30 3.62
CA VAL A 49 -5.84 -3.66 3.35
C VAL A 49 -5.65 -2.27 2.73
N ALA A 50 -4.69 -1.49 3.23
CA ALA A 50 -4.33 -0.22 2.59
C ALA A 50 -3.82 -0.44 1.16
N GLY A 51 -2.98 -1.47 0.94
CA GLY A 51 -2.53 -1.88 -0.39
C GLY A 51 -3.69 -2.19 -1.36
N LEU A 52 -4.73 -2.89 -0.88
CA LEU A 52 -5.96 -3.12 -1.66
C LEU A 52 -6.64 -1.80 -2.05
N GLY A 53 -6.79 -0.87 -1.09
CA GLY A 53 -7.40 0.43 -1.34
C GLY A 53 -6.62 1.24 -2.38
N VAL A 54 -5.29 1.26 -2.28
CA VAL A 54 -4.40 1.93 -3.23
C VAL A 54 -4.51 1.29 -4.62
N ALA A 55 -4.51 -0.04 -4.70
CA ALA A 55 -4.68 -0.74 -5.97
C ALA A 55 -6.04 -0.45 -6.62
N ALA A 56 -7.12 -0.46 -5.84
CA ALA A 56 -8.47 -0.17 -6.31
C ALA A 56 -8.58 1.27 -6.84
N ALA A 57 -8.13 2.26 -6.08
CA ALA A 57 -8.14 3.66 -6.49
C ALA A 57 -7.28 3.92 -7.73
N ALA A 58 -6.09 3.29 -7.80
CA ALA A 58 -5.23 3.39 -8.97
C ALA A 58 -5.88 2.77 -10.22
N THR A 59 -6.62 1.67 -10.05
CA THR A 59 -7.35 1.01 -11.14
C THR A 59 -8.46 1.90 -11.68
N THR A 60 -9.28 2.50 -10.80
CA THR A 60 -10.37 3.39 -11.23
C THR A 60 -9.84 4.61 -11.97
N MET A 61 -8.78 5.24 -11.46
CA MET A 61 -8.15 6.39 -12.12
C MET A 61 -7.52 6.03 -13.47
N LEU A 62 -6.97 4.81 -13.60
CA LEU A 62 -6.41 4.32 -14.87
C LEU A 62 -7.52 4.10 -15.91
N VAL A 63 -8.66 3.54 -15.49
CA VAL A 63 -9.83 3.33 -16.35
C VAL A 63 -10.41 4.66 -16.83
N GLU A 64 -10.48 5.68 -15.97
CA GLU A 64 -10.93 7.03 -16.36
C GLU A 64 -9.93 7.78 -17.26
N SER A 65 -8.67 7.33 -17.32
CA SER A 65 -7.61 7.97 -18.12
C SER A 65 -7.43 7.34 -19.50
N LEU A 66 -8.21 6.30 -19.84
CA LEU A 66 -8.23 5.60 -21.13
C LEU A 66 -9.32 6.18 -22.04
#